data_AF-A0A961WR42-F1
#
_entry.id   AF-A0A961WR42-F1
#
_cell.length_a   1.000
_cell.length_b   1.000
_cell.length_c   1.000
_cell.angle_alpha   90.00
_cell.angle_beta   90.00
_cell.angle_gamma   90.00
#
_symmetry.space_group_name_H-M   'P 1'
#
loop_
_entity.id
_entity.type
_entity.pdbx_description
1 polymer ?
#
loop_
_entity_poly.entity_id
_entity_poly.type
_entity_poly.pdbx_seq_one_letter_code
_entity_poly.pdbx_strand_id
1 'polypeptide(L)' 'MKKSEPVSAMDYSEHEKTYDLFLWLSRWTVVGCAALLLAMMFGFYGGGGLIGGGLAFIILIVAAFFVV' A
#
# COMPACT_ATOMS: atom_id res chain seq x y z
N MET A 1 41.57 -9.53 23.10
CA MET A 1 40.36 -8.70 22.90
C MET A 1 40.13 -8.56 21.40
N LYS A 2 39.19 -9.32 20.82
CA LYS A 2 38.79 -9.16 19.42
C LYS A 2 38.13 -7.79 19.32
N LYS A 3 38.78 -6.85 18.62
CA LYS A 3 38.30 -5.49 18.44
C LYS A 3 36.92 -5.58 17.78
N SER A 4 35.87 -5.28 18.54
CA SER A 4 34.52 -5.18 18.02
C SER A 4 34.52 -4.14 16.91
N GLU A 5 34.17 -4.57 15.71
CA GLU A 5 34.00 -3.69 14.54
C GLU A 5 33.01 -2.58 14.91
N PRO A 6 33.26 -1.31 14.54
CA PRO A 6 32.34 -0.23 14.87
C PRO A 6 30.98 -0.55 14.24
N VAL A 7 29.91 -0.46 15.04
CA VAL A 7 28.51 -0.68 14.60
C VAL A 7 28.15 0.19 13.38
N SER A 8 28.93 1.24 13.10
CA SER A 8 28.80 2.12 11.94
C SER A 8 29.36 1.58 10.61
N ALA A 9 29.99 0.41 10.57
CA ALA A 9 30.55 -0.17 9.34
C ALA A 9 29.62 -1.21 8.68
N MET A 10 28.40 -1.37 9.19
CA MET A 10 27.39 -2.26 8.60
C MET A 10 26.86 -1.64 7.30
N ASP A 11 26.83 -2.42 6.22
CA ASP A 11 26.27 -2.00 4.94
C ASP A 11 24.74 -1.95 5.03
N TYR A 12 24.17 -0.74 4.98
CA TYR A 12 22.74 -0.49 5.09
C TYR A 12 21.99 -0.51 3.76
N SER A 13 22.70 -0.69 2.63
CA SER A 13 22.10 -0.58 1.30
C SER A 13 20.93 -1.57 1.08
N GLU A 14 21.05 -2.79 1.60
CA GLU A 14 19.98 -3.80 1.49
C GLU A 14 18.85 -3.58 2.52
N HIS A 15 19.17 -3.00 3.68
CA HIS A 15 18.17 -2.63 4.69
C HIS A 15 17.25 -1.52 4.20
N GLU A 16 17.81 -0.49 3.57
CA GLU A 16 17.05 0.63 3.01
C GLU A 16 16.14 0.17 1.87
N LYS A 17 16.65 -0.65 0.93
CA LYS A 17 15.84 -1.20 -0.17
C LYS A 17 14.63 -2.01 0.33
N THR A 18 14.86 -2.87 1.33
CA THR A 18 13.79 -3.71 1.88
C THR A 18 12.77 -2.87 2.63
N TYR A 19 13.22 -1.85 3.36
CA TYR A 19 12.36 -0.92 4.07
C TYR A 19 11.51 -0.08 3.11
N ASP A 20 12.09 0.41 2.02
CA ASP A 20 11.36 1.15 0.98
C ASP A 20 10.30 0.28 0.30
N LEU A 21 10.63 -0.98 0.01
CA LEU A 21 9.66 -1.94 -0.51
C LEU A 21 8.53 -2.20 0.49
N PHE A 22 8.86 -2.34 1.78
CA PHE A 22 7.87 -2.51 2.84
C PHE A 22 6.95 -1.31 2.95
N LEU A 23 7.48 -0.09 2.93
CA LEU A 23 6.68 1.14 2.95
C LEU A 23 5.78 1.23 1.71
N TRP A 24 6.33 0.91 0.54
CA TRP A 24 5.58 0.90 -0.71
C TRP A 24 4.43 -0.11 -0.69
N LEU A 25 4.67 -1.33 -0.20
CA LEU A 25 3.63 -2.36 -0.07
C LEU A 25 2.59 -1.96 0.96
N SER A 26 3.02 -1.42 2.11
CA SER A 26 2.13 -1.06 3.22
C SER A 26 1.13 0.03 2.82
N ARG A 27 1.61 1.11 2.18
CA ARG A 27 0.73 2.20 1.72
C ARG A 27 -0.30 1.72 0.70
N TRP A 28 0.13 0.93 -0.30
CA TRP A 28 -0.77 0.39 -1.31
C TRP A 28 -1.75 -0.64 -0.76
N THR A 29 -1.36 -1.41 0.26
CA THR A 29 -2.25 -2.34 0.95
C THR A 29 -3.37 -1.60 1.69
N VAL A 30 -3.03 -0.55 2.46
CA VAL A 30 -4.02 0.25 3.18
C VAL A 30 -5.00 0.93 2.21
N VAL A 31 -4.48 1.51 1.12
CA VAL A 31 -5.30 2.06 0.03
C VAL A 31 -6.24 1.02 -0.56
N GLY A 32 -5.73 -0.17 -0.86
CA GLY A 32 -6.52 -1.27 -1.43
C GLY A 32 -7.65 -1.70 -0.49
N CYS A 33 -7.38 -1.85 0.80
CA CYS A 33 -8.40 -2.17 1.80
C CYS A 33 -9.48 -1.07 1.88
N ALA A 34 -9.09 0.21 1.96
CA ALA A 34 -10.03 1.32 2.04
C ALA A 34 -10.90 1.43 0.76
N ALA A 35 -10.28 1.34 -0.41
CA ALA A 35 -10.96 1.38 -1.69
C ALA A 35 -11.96 0.22 -1.86
N LEU A 36 -11.59 -0.98 -1.40
CA LEU A 36 -12.47 -2.16 -1.46
C LEU A 36 -13.70 -2.00 -0.57
N LEU A 37 -13.54 -1.47 0.65
CA LEU A 37 -14.67 -1.21 1.54
C LEU A 37 -15.64 -0.18 0.94
N LEU A 38 -15.12 0.91 0.35
CA LEU A 38 -15.94 1.91 -0.33
C LEU A 38 -16.61 1.34 -1.59
N ALA A 39 -15.90 0.55 -2.38
CA ALA A 39 -16.44 -0.13 -3.55
C ALA A 39 -17.61 -1.07 -3.19
N MET A 40 -17.48 -1.83 -2.10
CA MET A 40 -18.57 -2.69 -1.60
C MET A 40 -19.77 -1.87 -1.12
N MET A 41 -19.54 -0.70 -0.52
CA MET A 41 -20.61 0.24 -0.18
C MET A 41 -21.38 0.67 -1.44
N PHE A 42 -20.71 1.16 -2.49
CA PHE A 42 -21.39 1.58 -3.72
C PHE A 42 -22.03 0.40 -4.49
N GLY A 43 -21.37 -0.76 -4.50
CA GLY A 43 -21.84 -1.95 -5.20
C GLY A 43 -23.09 -2.58 -4.55
N PHE A 44 -23.06 -2.80 -3.24
CA PHE A 44 -24.16 -3.52 -2.55
C PHE A 44 -25.20 -2.58 -1.96
N TYR A 45 -24.79 -1.47 -1.33
CA TYR A 45 -25.72 -0.53 -0.70
C TYR A 45 -26.28 0.49 -1.70
N GLY A 46 -25.48 0.92 -2.67
CA GLY A 46 -25.89 1.85 -3.73
C GLY A 46 -26.66 1.22 -4.90
N GLY A 47 -26.84 -0.11 -4.92
CA GLY A 47 -27.56 -0.83 -5.99
C GLY A 47 -26.77 -1.01 -7.29
N GLY A 48 -25.48 -0.63 -7.33
CA GLY A 48 -24.63 -0.75 -8.53
C GLY A 48 -24.17 -2.17 -8.88
N GLY A 49 -24.38 -3.15 -7.99
CA GLY A 49 -23.92 -4.52 -8.14
C GLY A 49 -22.39 -4.64 -8.31
N LEU A 50 -21.95 -5.75 -8.89
CA LEU A 50 -20.52 -6.01 -9.15
C LEU A 50 -19.90 -4.99 -10.10
N ILE A 51 -20.64 -4.51 -11.10
CA ILE A 51 -20.11 -3.55 -12.09
C ILE A 51 -19.95 -2.16 -11.47
N GLY A 52 -20.94 -1.66 -10.74
CA GLY A 52 -20.85 -0.36 -10.06
C GLY A 52 -19.79 -0.34 -8.97
N GLY A 53 -19.71 -1.41 -8.16
CA GLY A 53 -18.64 -1.55 -7.16
C GLY A 53 -17.26 -1.67 -7.79
N GLY A 54 -17.12 -2.49 -8.85
CA GLY A 54 -15.86 -2.65 -9.58
C GLY A 54 -15.38 -1.35 -10.23
N LEU A 55 -16.28 -0.57 -10.81
CA LEU A 55 -15.94 0.74 -11.38
C LEU A 55 -15.50 1.73 -10.29
N ALA A 56 -16.23 1.78 -9.16
CA ALA A 56 -15.87 2.61 -8.02
C ALA A 56 -14.49 2.22 -7.46
N PHE A 57 -14.17 0.93 -7.38
CA PHE A 57 -12.86 0.45 -6.95
C PHE A 57 -11.74 0.97 -7.86
N ILE A 58 -11.88 0.83 -9.19
CA ILE A 58 -10.87 1.30 -10.15
C ILE A 58 -10.69 2.82 -10.03
N ILE A 59 -11.77 3.59 -9.96
CA ILE A 59 -11.70 5.05 -9.83
C ILE A 59 -10.97 5.45 -8.55
N LEU A 60 -11.28 4.78 -7.42
CA LEU A 60 -10.63 5.08 -6.15
C LEU A 60 -9.14 4.70 -6.14
N ILE A 61 -8.75 3.59 -6.78
CA ILE A 61 -7.34 3.22 -6.95
C ILE A 61 -6.59 4.25 -7.81
N VAL A 62 -7.19 4.69 -8.91
CA VAL A 62 -6.61 5.74 -9.76
C VAL A 62 -6.49 7.06 -9.00
N ALA A 63 -7.52 7.45 -8.24
CA ALA A 63 -7.47 8.64 -7.41
C ALA A 63 -6.37 8.55 -6.34
N ALA A 64 -6.21 7.39 -5.70
CA ALA A 64 -5.20 7.18 -4.67
C ALA A 64 -3.76 7.28 -5.20
N PHE A 65 -3.52 6.95 -6.48
CA PHE A 65 -2.22 7.14 -7.13
C PHE A 65 -1.74 8.60 -7.12
N PHE A 66 -2.65 9.58 -7.09
CA PHE A 66 -2.29 11.00 -7.01
C PHE A 66 -2.12 11.51 -5.58
N VAL A 67 -2.59 10.75 -4.59
CA VAL A 67 -2.57 11.13 -3.17
C VAL A 67 -1.36 10.54 -2.43
N VAL A 68 -0.89 9.36 -2.85
CA VAL A 68 0.14 8.54 -2.18
C VAL A 68 1.48 8.60 -2.89
#